data_AF-A0A9E3F652-F1
#
_entry.id   AF-A0A9E3F652-F1
#
_cell.length_a   1.000
_cell.length_b   1.000
_cell.length_c   1.000
_cell.angle_alpha   90.00
_cell.angle_beta   90.00
_cell.angle_gamma   90.00
#
_symmetry.space_group_name_H-M   'P 1'
#
loop_
_entity.id
_entity.type
_entity.pdbx_description
1 polymer ?
#
loop_
_entity_poly.entity_id
_entity_poly.type
_entity_poly.pdbx_seq_one_letter_code
_entity_poly.pdbx_strand_id
1 'polypeptide(L)'
;MAKSIKKKPVERQKPNSWQTARKPARAEAFAPGPASAVLDRLFAVVTERRTADPAVSHSARLLSRGVEKVAQKFGEEAVECLIESVAGNRDALIAESADVLYHLIVLWVASGVRPEQVWSELIRREGVSGVAEKASRVRDSRVAFGLNTTKIP
;
A
#
# COMPACT_ATOMS: atom_id res chain seq x y z
N MET A 1 -5.37 -28.65 -57.12
CA MET A 1 -4.02 -28.39 -56.55
C MET A 1 -4.11 -27.21 -55.60
N ALA A 2 -3.56 -27.36 -54.39
CA ALA A 2 -3.84 -26.54 -53.20
C ALA A 2 -3.21 -25.14 -53.21
N LYS A 3 -3.93 -24.14 -52.67
CA LYS A 3 -3.46 -22.77 -52.45
C LYS A 3 -2.49 -22.71 -51.26
N SER A 4 -1.27 -22.21 -51.49
CA SER A 4 -0.23 -22.05 -50.48
C SER A 4 -0.46 -20.79 -49.63
N ILE A 5 -0.69 -20.97 -48.32
CA ILE A 5 -0.85 -19.89 -47.34
C ILE A 5 0.54 -19.60 -46.74
N LYS A 6 1.14 -18.46 -47.11
CA LYS A 6 2.40 -17.98 -46.52
C LYS A 6 2.13 -17.44 -45.09
N LYS A 7 2.60 -18.14 -44.05
CA LYS A 7 2.57 -17.65 -42.67
C LYS A 7 3.63 -16.55 -42.50
N LYS A 8 3.22 -15.36 -42.00
CA LYS A 8 4.16 -14.30 -41.60
C LYS A 8 4.98 -14.74 -40.37
N PRO A 9 6.24 -14.29 -40.22
CA PRO A 9 7.06 -14.67 -39.08
C PRO A 9 6.50 -14.02 -37.81
N VAL A 10 6.41 -14.79 -36.73
CA VAL A 10 6.11 -14.27 -35.39
C VAL A 10 7.35 -13.57 -34.86
N GLU A 11 7.28 -12.24 -34.73
CA GLU A 11 8.35 -11.44 -34.15
C GLU A 11 8.49 -11.74 -32.66
N ARG A 12 9.68 -12.19 -32.24
CA ARG A 12 9.96 -12.51 -30.83
C ARG A 12 10.18 -11.21 -30.07
N GLN A 13 9.22 -10.82 -29.23
CA GLN A 13 9.39 -9.70 -28.30
C GLN A 13 10.56 -9.98 -27.33
N LYS A 14 11.48 -9.01 -27.21
CA LYS A 14 12.57 -9.06 -26.24
C LYS A 14 12.00 -8.86 -24.83
N PRO A 15 12.45 -9.63 -23.82
CA PRO A 15 11.98 -9.47 -22.45
C PRO A 15 12.29 -8.06 -21.92
N ASN A 16 11.33 -7.44 -21.25
CA ASN A 16 11.51 -6.13 -20.62
C ASN A 16 12.38 -6.23 -19.36
N SER A 17 12.98 -5.12 -18.94
CA SER A 17 14.03 -5.05 -17.90
C SER A 17 13.65 -5.65 -16.54
N TRP A 18 12.36 -5.80 -16.25
CA TRP A 18 11.87 -6.40 -15.01
C TRP A 18 11.87 -7.94 -15.04
N GLN A 19 11.93 -8.57 -16.22
CA GLN A 19 11.95 -10.03 -16.40
C GLN A 19 13.34 -10.66 -16.20
N THR A 20 14.41 -9.86 -16.20
CA THR A 20 15.79 -10.32 -15.94
C THR A 20 16.29 -10.00 -14.53
N ALA A 21 15.45 -9.39 -13.69
CA ALA A 21 15.80 -9.13 -12.30
C ALA A 21 16.00 -10.45 -11.55
N ARG A 22 17.24 -10.71 -11.09
CA ARG A 22 17.57 -11.85 -10.24
C ARG A 22 16.62 -11.87 -9.04
N LYS A 23 15.91 -12.99 -8.86
CA LYS A 23 15.15 -13.29 -7.65
C LYS A 23 16.09 -13.13 -6.46
N PRO A 24 15.85 -12.18 -5.52
CA PRO A 24 16.77 -11.98 -4.42
C PRO A 24 16.84 -13.28 -3.60
N ALA A 25 18.06 -13.59 -3.13
CA ALA A 25 18.28 -14.65 -2.15
C ALA A 25 17.36 -14.40 -0.95
N ARG A 26 16.82 -15.50 -0.39
CA ARG A 26 15.88 -15.53 0.74
C ARG A 26 16.19 -14.41 1.73
N ALA A 27 15.27 -13.46 1.87
CA ALA A 27 15.44 -12.23 2.63
C ALA A 27 16.07 -12.52 4.00
N GLU A 28 17.33 -12.11 4.17
CA GLU A 28 17.88 -11.97 5.51
C GLU A 28 16.98 -10.98 6.27
N ALA A 29 16.60 -11.34 7.50
CA ALA A 29 15.69 -10.55 8.30
C ALA A 29 16.19 -9.11 8.39
N PHE A 30 15.45 -8.19 7.75
CA PHE A 30 15.81 -6.78 7.70
C PHE A 30 15.71 -6.23 9.12
N ALA A 31 16.84 -6.00 9.78
CA ALA A 31 16.85 -5.24 11.03
C ALA A 31 16.20 -3.86 10.75
N PRO A 32 15.28 -3.37 11.59
CA PRO A 32 14.58 -2.12 11.33
C PRO A 32 15.60 -0.99 11.16
N GLY A 33 15.75 -0.51 9.92
CA GLY A 33 16.66 0.58 9.60
C GLY A 33 16.19 1.91 10.19
N PRO A 34 17.00 2.98 10.09
CA PRO A 34 16.64 4.32 10.59
C PRO A 34 15.30 4.86 10.08
N ALA A 35 14.82 4.34 8.93
CA ALA A 35 13.56 4.69 8.29
C ALA A 35 12.33 4.08 8.99
N SER A 36 12.33 2.82 9.45
CA SER A 36 11.19 2.31 10.23
C SER A 36 11.06 3.05 11.56
N ALA A 37 12.21 3.44 12.14
CA ALA A 37 12.25 4.26 13.34
C ALA A 37 11.64 5.67 13.14
N VAL A 38 11.55 6.21 11.90
CA VAL A 38 10.88 7.51 11.68
C VAL A 38 9.37 7.39 11.84
N LEU A 39 8.76 6.30 11.39
CA LEU A 39 7.32 6.06 11.51
C LEU A 39 6.94 5.79 12.96
N ASP A 40 7.77 5.03 13.69
CA ASP A 40 7.55 4.77 15.12
C ASP A 40 7.65 6.07 15.95
N ARG A 41 8.67 6.92 15.69
CA ARG A 41 8.77 8.25 16.33
C ARG A 41 7.58 9.14 15.98
N LEU A 42 7.14 9.13 14.72
CA LEU A 42 5.99 9.91 14.29
C LEU A 42 4.72 9.45 14.98
N PHE A 43 4.50 8.13 15.09
CA PHE A 43 3.37 7.56 15.83
C PHE A 43 3.40 7.98 17.32
N ALA A 44 4.56 7.94 17.96
CA ALA A 44 4.72 8.39 19.35
C ALA A 44 4.33 9.88 19.51
N VAL A 45 4.84 10.75 18.63
CA VAL A 45 4.51 12.19 18.65
C VAL A 45 3.02 12.45 18.41
N VAL A 46 2.40 11.77 17.45
CA VAL A 46 0.96 11.93 17.17
C VAL A 46 0.12 11.43 18.35
N THR A 47 0.52 10.33 18.98
CA THR A 47 -0.14 9.78 20.17
C THR A 47 -0.05 10.75 21.36
N GLU A 48 1.12 11.32 21.63
CA GLU A 48 1.33 12.34 22.66
C GLU A 48 0.45 13.57 22.41
N ARG A 49 0.35 14.00 21.14
CA ARG A 49 -0.46 15.16 20.76
C ARG A 49 -1.96 14.94 20.84
N ARG A 50 -2.45 13.74 21.15
CA ARG A 50 -3.89 13.46 21.33
C ARG A 50 -4.53 14.32 22.42
N THR A 51 -3.76 14.66 23.47
CA THR A 51 -4.22 15.48 24.60
C THR A 51 -3.71 16.92 24.54
N ALA A 52 -2.98 17.29 23.48
CA ALA A 52 -2.52 18.66 23.28
C ALA A 52 -3.69 19.58 22.86
N ASP A 53 -3.50 20.89 23.00
CA ASP A 53 -4.50 21.88 22.60
C ASP A 53 -4.70 21.88 21.06
N PRO A 54 -5.92 21.61 20.57
CA PRO A 54 -6.28 21.68 19.14
C PRO A 54 -6.03 23.04 18.46
N ALA A 55 -5.96 24.13 19.22
CA ALA A 55 -5.66 25.45 18.68
C ALA A 55 -4.22 25.52 18.14
N VAL A 56 -3.27 24.86 18.82
CA VAL A 56 -1.83 24.98 18.54
C VAL A 56 -1.22 23.75 17.88
N SER A 57 -1.90 22.60 17.92
CA SER A 57 -1.40 21.33 17.35
C SER A 57 -2.30 20.83 16.21
N HIS A 58 -1.73 20.67 15.02
CA HIS A 58 -2.43 20.13 13.86
C HIS A 58 -2.96 18.71 14.12
N SER A 59 -2.13 17.83 14.69
CA SER A 59 -2.53 16.47 15.03
C SER A 59 -3.67 16.46 16.06
N ALA A 60 -3.59 17.31 17.10
CA ALA A 60 -4.65 17.43 18.09
C ALA A 60 -5.96 17.90 17.47
N ARG A 61 -5.90 18.86 16.54
CA ARG A 61 -7.06 19.38 15.82
C ARG A 61 -7.73 18.35 14.91
N LEU A 62 -6.95 17.49 14.26
CA LEU A 62 -7.51 16.40 13.47
C LEU A 62 -8.17 15.35 14.38
N LEU A 63 -7.46 14.95 15.43
CA LEU A 63 -7.94 13.93 16.37
C LEU A 63 -9.20 14.38 17.12
N SER A 64 -9.30 15.66 17.48
CA SER A 64 -10.49 16.20 18.15
C SER A 64 -11.75 16.21 17.27
N ARG A 65 -11.59 16.11 15.94
CA ARG A 65 -12.70 16.04 14.97
C ARG A 65 -13.22 14.63 14.73
N GLY A 66 -12.63 13.62 15.37
CA GLY A 66 -13.05 12.23 15.29
C GLY A 66 -12.56 11.49 14.04
N VAL A 67 -12.71 10.15 14.07
CA VAL A 67 -12.14 9.23 13.06
C VAL A 67 -12.65 9.51 11.64
N GLU A 68 -13.91 9.94 11.48
CA GLU A 68 -14.48 10.24 10.15
C GLU A 68 -13.73 11.37 9.44
N LYS A 69 -13.41 12.46 10.16
CA LYS A 69 -12.66 13.59 9.60
C LYS A 69 -11.20 13.27 9.34
N VAL A 70 -10.60 12.42 10.18
CA VAL A 70 -9.25 11.90 9.94
C VAL A 70 -9.22 11.02 8.69
N ALA A 71 -10.18 10.10 8.55
CA ALA A 71 -10.30 9.23 7.38
C ALA A 71 -10.54 10.01 6.09
N GLN A 72 -11.39 11.05 6.14
CA GLN A 72 -11.59 11.97 5.03
C GLN A 72 -10.25 12.57 4.58
N LYS A 73 -9.47 13.15 5.52
CA LYS A 73 -8.20 13.79 5.18
C LYS A 73 -7.19 12.79 4.62
N PHE A 74 -7.08 11.60 5.20
CA PHE A 74 -6.26 10.53 4.63
C PHE A 74 -6.66 10.19 3.18
N GLY A 75 -7.97 10.17 2.89
CA GLY A 75 -8.46 9.95 1.52
C GLY A 75 -8.07 11.06 0.55
N GLU A 76 -8.07 12.32 0.98
CA GLU A 76 -7.63 13.48 0.18
C GLU A 76 -6.15 13.32 -0.22
N GLU A 77 -5.24 13.12 0.75
CA GLU A 77 -3.80 12.95 0.48
C GLU A 77 -3.51 11.74 -0.42
N ALA A 78 -4.27 10.65 -0.23
CA ALA A 78 -4.12 9.46 -1.06
C ALA A 78 -4.47 9.75 -2.52
N VAL A 79 -5.48 10.57 -2.78
CA VAL A 79 -5.87 10.98 -4.14
C VAL A 79 -4.87 11.97 -4.72
N GLU A 80 -4.38 12.93 -3.93
CA GLU A 80 -3.34 13.89 -4.35
C GLU A 80 -2.04 13.17 -4.75
N CYS A 81 -1.59 12.22 -3.94
CA CYS A 81 -0.46 11.33 -4.27
C CYS A 81 -0.65 10.59 -5.61
N LEU A 82 -1.86 10.06 -5.86
CA LEU A 82 -2.18 9.41 -7.14
C LEU A 82 -2.13 10.39 -8.32
N ILE A 83 -2.66 11.60 -8.14
CA ILE A 83 -2.65 12.65 -9.17
C ILE A 83 -1.21 13.01 -9.53
N GLU A 84 -0.34 13.26 -8.55
CA GLU A 84 1.06 13.64 -8.81
C GLU A 84 1.86 12.50 -9.45
N SER A 85 1.54 11.25 -9.11
CA SER A 85 2.10 10.08 -9.80
C SER A 85 1.71 10.02 -11.27
N VAL A 86 0.44 10.34 -11.61
CA VAL A 86 -0.04 10.35 -13.00
C VAL A 86 0.52 11.55 -13.77
N ALA A 87 0.67 12.69 -13.10
CA ALA A 87 1.26 13.90 -13.67
C ALA A 87 2.78 13.76 -13.91
N GLY A 88 3.43 12.76 -13.31
CA GLY A 88 4.89 12.57 -13.42
C GLY A 88 5.69 13.60 -12.61
N ASN A 89 5.05 14.27 -11.65
CA ASN A 89 5.68 15.27 -10.81
C ASN A 89 6.37 14.58 -9.63
N ARG A 90 7.67 14.31 -9.78
CA ARG A 90 8.42 13.51 -8.80
C ARG A 90 8.49 14.17 -7.42
N ASP A 91 8.72 15.47 -7.36
CA ASP A 91 8.93 16.17 -6.08
C ASP A 91 7.62 16.28 -5.30
N ALA A 92 6.51 16.58 -5.98
CA ALA A 92 5.20 16.56 -5.36
C ALA A 92 4.81 15.14 -4.95
N LEU A 93 5.05 14.12 -5.78
CA LEU A 93 4.79 12.73 -5.40
C LEU A 93 5.52 12.33 -4.11
N ILE A 94 6.76 12.79 -3.90
CA ILE A 94 7.51 12.56 -2.65
C ILE A 94 6.82 13.25 -1.46
N ALA A 95 6.39 14.51 -1.63
CA ALA A 95 5.70 15.27 -0.59
C ALA A 95 4.35 14.61 -0.21
N GLU A 96 3.50 14.34 -1.21
CA GLU A 96 2.20 13.69 -1.02
C GLU A 96 2.35 12.28 -0.44
N SER A 97 3.40 11.54 -0.80
CA SER A 97 3.70 10.24 -0.18
C SER A 97 4.01 10.37 1.31
N ALA A 98 4.67 11.45 1.73
CA ALA A 98 4.93 11.71 3.14
C ALA A 98 3.63 12.09 3.88
N ASP A 99 2.76 12.89 3.27
CA ASP A 99 1.46 13.25 3.84
C ASP A 99 0.52 12.05 3.96
N VAL A 100 0.51 11.14 2.97
CA VAL A 100 -0.17 9.85 3.06
C VAL A 100 0.29 9.04 4.28
N LEU A 101 1.59 8.93 4.52
CA LEU A 101 2.12 8.19 5.67
C LEU A 101 1.78 8.87 7.00
N TYR A 102 1.88 10.20 7.06
CA TYR A 102 1.49 10.98 8.23
C TYR A 102 0.01 10.79 8.56
N HIS A 103 -0.87 11.00 7.59
CA HIS A 103 -2.32 10.90 7.78
C HIS A 103 -2.79 9.47 8.04
N LEU A 104 -2.09 8.46 7.51
CA LEU A 104 -2.30 7.06 7.87
C LEU A 104 -1.98 6.79 9.35
N ILE A 105 -0.88 7.36 9.86
CA ILE A 105 -0.53 7.26 11.29
C ILE A 105 -1.56 7.98 12.17
N VAL A 106 -2.03 9.18 11.78
CA VAL A 106 -3.10 9.88 12.52
C VAL A 106 -4.38 9.03 12.53
N LEU A 107 -4.71 8.38 11.42
CA LEU A 107 -5.84 7.46 11.32
C LEU A 107 -5.68 6.24 12.25
N TRP A 108 -4.49 5.67 12.33
CA TRP A 108 -4.21 4.58 13.28
C TRP A 108 -4.41 5.02 14.73
N VAL A 109 -3.88 6.19 15.11
CA VAL A 109 -4.07 6.75 16.46
C VAL A 109 -5.56 6.99 16.75
N ALA A 110 -6.31 7.58 15.81
CA ALA A 110 -7.75 7.82 15.95
C ALA A 110 -8.56 6.51 16.07
N SER A 111 -8.06 5.42 15.46
CA SER A 111 -8.74 4.12 15.39
C SER A 111 -8.23 3.12 16.44
N GLY A 112 -7.25 3.48 17.28
CA GLY A 112 -6.63 2.59 18.25
C GLY A 112 -5.79 1.47 17.64
N VAL A 113 -5.33 1.64 16.39
CA VAL A 113 -4.43 0.69 15.72
C VAL A 113 -2.99 1.04 16.06
N ARG A 114 -2.20 0.04 16.43
CA ARG A 114 -0.78 0.20 16.69
C ARG A 114 0.08 -0.17 15.46
N PRO A 115 1.21 0.50 15.22
CA PRO A 115 2.11 0.19 14.09
C PRO A 115 2.53 -1.28 14.07
N GLU A 116 2.79 -1.90 15.23
CA GLU A 116 3.23 -3.29 15.33
C GLU A 116 2.20 -4.28 14.81
N GLN A 117 0.90 -3.95 14.90
CA GLN A 117 -0.16 -4.77 14.30
C GLN A 117 -0.08 -4.72 12.77
N VAL A 118 0.24 -3.56 12.20
CA VAL A 118 0.42 -3.38 10.75
C VAL A 118 1.70 -4.04 10.28
N TRP A 119 2.82 -3.88 11.01
CA TRP A 119 4.09 -4.55 10.72
C TRP A 119 3.95 -6.06 10.75
N SER A 120 3.25 -6.60 11.76
CA SER A 120 2.95 -8.04 11.84
C SER A 120 2.15 -8.51 10.62
N GLU A 121 1.18 -7.72 10.14
CA GLU A 121 0.42 -8.04 8.94
C GLU A 121 1.26 -7.95 7.66
N LEU A 122 2.19 -7.00 7.56
CA LEU A 122 3.13 -6.94 6.44
C LEU A 122 4.05 -8.17 6.43
N ILE A 123 4.65 -8.51 7.58
CA ILE A 123 5.48 -9.72 7.75
C ILE A 123 4.69 -10.99 7.37
N ARG A 124 3.43 -11.08 7.76
CA ARG A 124 2.56 -12.21 7.36
C ARG A 124 2.38 -12.33 5.85
N ARG A 125 2.42 -11.20 5.11
CA ARG A 125 2.30 -11.14 3.65
C ARG A 125 3.65 -11.32 2.95
N GLU A 126 4.76 -11.10 3.64
CA GLU A 126 6.10 -11.31 3.08
C GLU A 126 6.28 -12.76 2.60
N GLY A 127 6.79 -12.92 1.38
CA GLY A 127 7.00 -14.25 0.77
C GLY A 127 5.77 -14.90 0.14
N VAL A 128 4.55 -14.38 0.38
CA VAL A 128 3.36 -14.74 -0.40
C VAL A 128 3.27 -13.78 -1.58
N SER A 129 3.41 -14.27 -2.81
CA SER A 129 3.28 -13.39 -3.98
C SER A 129 1.91 -12.70 -3.94
N GLY A 130 1.85 -11.39 -4.23
CA GLY A 130 0.58 -10.63 -4.19
C GLY A 130 -0.52 -11.21 -5.08
N VAL A 131 -0.16 -12.06 -6.05
CA VAL A 131 -1.11 -12.84 -6.88
C VAL A 131 -1.69 -14.03 -6.10
N ALA A 132 -0.86 -14.79 -5.38
CA ALA A 132 -1.31 -15.92 -4.56
C ALA A 132 -2.18 -15.45 -3.39
N GLU A 133 -1.82 -14.34 -2.76
CA GLU A 133 -2.55 -13.74 -1.64
C GLU A 133 -3.90 -13.14 -2.07
N LYS A 134 -3.97 -12.42 -3.21
CA LYS A 134 -5.24 -11.99 -3.79
C LYS A 134 -6.13 -13.18 -4.19
N ALA A 135 -5.54 -14.24 -4.75
CA ALA A 135 -6.28 -15.43 -5.13
C ALA A 135 -6.83 -16.21 -3.92
N SER A 136 -6.13 -16.21 -2.78
CA SER A 136 -6.65 -16.81 -1.55
C SER A 136 -7.76 -15.97 -0.93
N ARG A 137 -7.66 -14.64 -0.90
CA ARG A 137 -8.72 -13.74 -0.42
C ARG A 137 -10.02 -13.89 -1.22
N VAL A 138 -9.92 -13.99 -2.56
CA VAL A 138 -11.09 -14.23 -3.43
C VAL A 138 -11.69 -15.62 -3.19
N ARG A 139 -10.86 -16.62 -2.85
CA ARG A 139 -11.35 -17.95 -2.47
C ARG A 139 -12.08 -17.93 -1.15
N ASP A 140 -11.50 -17.33 -0.12
CA ASP A 140 -12.08 -17.24 1.22
C ASP A 140 -13.38 -16.44 1.21
N SER A 141 -13.46 -15.35 0.44
CA SER A 141 -14.71 -14.61 0.25
C SER A 141 -15.74 -15.44 -0.51
N ARG A 142 -15.38 -16.13 -1.59
CA ARG A 142 -16.32 -17.01 -2.32
C ARG A 142 -16.83 -18.17 -1.48
N VAL A 143 -15.99 -18.75 -0.62
CA VAL A 143 -16.37 -19.80 0.32
C VAL A 143 -17.29 -19.24 1.41
N ALA A 144 -16.96 -18.08 1.99
CA ALA A 144 -17.78 -17.41 3.00
C ALA A 144 -19.16 -16.98 2.45
N PHE A 145 -19.26 -16.69 1.14
CA PHE A 145 -20.50 -16.35 0.45
C PHE A 145 -21.17 -17.52 -0.29
N GLY A 146 -20.65 -18.76 -0.18
CA GLY A 146 -21.24 -19.95 -0.81
C GLY A 146 -21.21 -19.96 -2.35
N LEU A 147 -20.40 -19.12 -2.99
CA LEU A 147 -20.34 -18.96 -4.45
C LEU A 147 -19.27 -19.87 -5.07
N ASN A 148 -19.55 -21.17 -5.14
CA ASN A 148 -18.65 -22.17 -5.73
C ASN A 148 -18.93 -22.40 -7.22
N THR A 149 -18.78 -21.36 -8.06
CA THR A 149 -19.04 -21.47 -9.51
C THR A 149 -17.74 -21.55 -10.33
N THR A 150 -17.60 -22.66 -11.07
CA THR A 150 -16.45 -22.99 -11.92
C THR A 150 -16.65 -22.53 -13.37
N LYS A 151 -16.90 -21.24 -13.61
CA LYS A 151 -16.88 -20.69 -14.98
C LYS A 151 -16.18 -19.35 -15.05
N ILE A 152 -15.07 -19.33 -15.79
CA ILE A 152 -14.33 -18.17 -16.29
C ILE A 152 -14.90 -17.82 -17.68
N PRO A 153 -15.07 -16.53 -18.00
CA PRO A 153 -14.46 -15.95 -19.21
C PRO A 153 -13.37 -14.95 -18.86
#